data_AF-A0A939UQU7-F1
#
_entry.id   AF-A0A939UQU7-F1
#
_cell.length_a   1.000
_cell.length_b   1.000
_cell.length_c   1.000
_cell.angle_alpha   90.00
_cell.angle_beta   90.00
_cell.angle_gamma   90.00
#
_symmetry.space_group_name_H-M   'P 1'
#
loop_
_entity.id
_entity.type
_entity.pdbx_description
1 polymer ?
#
loop_
_entity_poly.entity_id
_entity_poly.type
_entity_poly.pdbx_seq_one_letter_code
_entity_poly.pdbx_strand_id
1 'polypeptide(L)'
;MRFLCASDLHLGRSSSVPSNPLGLDLSAAGALMRLADTANREAVDWLLLAGDICDKGENEYAAQIMVQKAIDRLKSNISIAMISGNHDEDSLERICGRLAKNYPDRVFFLNGKQDIGDGL
;
A
#
# COMPACT_ATOMS: atom_id res chain seq x y z
N MET A 1 -12.34 0.51 18.16
CA MET A 1 -11.86 0.42 16.78
C MET A 1 -10.59 1.25 16.65
N ARG A 2 -9.50 0.69 16.13
CA ARG A 2 -8.18 1.32 15.96
C ARG A 2 -7.75 1.27 14.50
N PHE A 3 -7.14 2.37 14.06
CA PHE A 3 -6.66 2.55 12.70
C PHE A 3 -5.17 2.89 12.73
N LEU A 4 -4.43 2.36 11.76
CA LEU A 4 -3.11 2.86 11.39
C LEU A 4 -3.22 3.43 9.97
N CYS A 5 -2.76 4.66 9.77
CA CYS A 5 -2.84 5.34 8.48
C CYS A 5 -1.44 5.70 7.99
N ALA A 6 -1.19 5.51 6.70
CA ALA A 6 0.04 5.96 6.04
C ALA A 6 -0.27 6.43 4.61
N SER A 7 0.58 7.32 4.09
CA SER A 7 0.52 7.91 2.75
C SER A 7 1.94 8.23 2.29
N ASP A 8 2.11 8.55 1.01
CA ASP A 8 3.33 9.16 0.45
C ASP A 8 4.59 8.30 0.69
N LEU A 9 4.44 6.98 0.59
CA LEU A 9 5.55 6.04 0.76
C LEU A 9 6.49 6.05 -0.46
N HIS A 10 5.97 6.33 -1.65
CA HIS A 10 6.71 6.37 -2.93
C HIS A 10 7.65 5.16 -3.13
N LEU A 11 7.12 3.95 -2.93
CA LEU A 11 7.87 2.71 -3.15
C LEU A 11 8.40 2.65 -4.58
N GLY A 12 9.64 2.20 -4.75
CA GLY A 12 10.31 2.12 -6.05
C GLY A 12 11.10 3.37 -6.42
N ARG A 13 10.91 4.48 -5.69
CA ARG A 13 11.73 5.68 -5.88
C ARG A 13 13.14 5.48 -5.30
N SER A 14 14.16 5.77 -6.12
CA SER A 14 15.56 5.77 -5.67
C SER A 14 15.84 6.98 -4.78
N SER A 15 16.55 6.77 -3.68
CA SER A 15 17.05 7.86 -2.86
C SER A 15 18.13 8.65 -3.61
N SER A 16 18.13 9.97 -3.48
CA SER A 16 19.22 10.83 -3.96
C SER A 16 20.45 10.78 -3.05
N VAL A 17 20.38 10.10 -1.91
CA VAL A 17 21.49 9.93 -0.97
C VAL A 17 22.49 8.93 -1.57
N PRO A 18 23.76 9.32 -1.80
CA PRO A 18 24.78 8.43 -2.36
C PRO A 18 25.01 7.23 -1.44
N SER A 19 24.86 6.03 -2.01
CA SER A 19 25.13 4.73 -1.37
C SER A 19 24.79 4.69 0.12
N ASN A 20 23.50 4.58 0.46
CA ASN A 20 23.11 4.44 1.86
C ASN A 20 23.70 3.12 2.43
N PRO A 21 24.64 3.17 3.40
CA PRO A 21 25.21 1.97 4.00
C PRO A 21 24.20 1.17 4.85
N LEU A 22 23.00 1.74 5.09
CA LEU A 22 21.99 1.22 6.00
C LEU A 22 20.93 0.31 5.32
N GLY A 23 21.05 0.04 4.02
CA GLY A 23 20.29 -1.01 3.32
C GLY A 23 18.76 -0.81 3.29
N LEU A 24 18.02 -1.93 3.23
CA LEU A 24 16.56 -1.96 3.14
C LEU A 24 15.85 -1.28 4.33
N ASP A 25 16.49 -1.25 5.50
CA ASP A 25 15.87 -0.72 6.72
C ASP A 25 15.54 0.78 6.63
N LEU A 26 16.33 1.56 5.90
CA LEU A 26 16.02 2.98 5.67
C LEU A 26 15.31 3.26 4.33
N SER A 27 14.85 2.22 3.65
CA SER A 27 14.06 2.37 2.43
C SER A 27 12.56 2.53 2.72
N ALA A 28 11.82 3.08 1.76
CA ALA A 28 10.36 3.08 1.77
C ALA A 28 9.77 1.66 1.95
N ALA A 29 10.40 0.67 1.32
CA ALA A 29 10.05 -0.75 1.46
C ALA A 29 10.22 -1.25 2.90
N GLY A 30 11.30 -0.86 3.58
CA GLY A 30 11.51 -1.13 5.00
C GLY A 30 10.50 -0.41 5.90
N ALA A 31 10.14 0.83 5.56
CA ALA A 31 9.10 1.57 6.27
C ALA A 31 7.73 0.87 6.17
N LEU A 32 7.35 0.40 4.98
CA LEU A 32 6.12 -0.36 4.80
C LEU A 32 6.11 -1.67 5.61
N MET A 33 7.22 -2.39 5.66
CA MET A 33 7.33 -3.61 6.48
C MET A 33 7.14 -3.30 7.98
N ARG A 34 7.74 -2.21 8.47
CA ARG A 34 7.54 -1.76 9.85
C ARG A 34 6.11 -1.28 10.13
N LEU A 35 5.43 -0.70 9.14
CA LEU A 35 4.01 -0.37 9.26
C LEU A 35 3.17 -1.64 9.46
N ALA A 36 3.43 -2.70 8.68
CA ALA A 36 2.75 -3.98 8.85
C ALA A 36 3.03 -4.62 10.22
N ASP A 37 4.29 -4.60 10.66
CA ASP A 37 4.67 -5.09 12.00
C ASP A 37 3.99 -4.29 13.12
N THR A 38 3.91 -2.96 12.95
CA THR A 38 3.25 -2.07 13.90
C THR A 38 1.75 -2.33 13.94
N ALA A 39 1.08 -2.47 12.79
CA ALA A 39 -0.33 -2.84 12.73
C ALA A 39 -0.63 -4.14 13.50
N ASN A 40 0.22 -5.16 13.32
CA ASN A 40 0.11 -6.44 14.02
C ASN A 40 0.35 -6.33 15.53
N ARG A 41 1.34 -5.54 15.94
CA ARG A 41 1.73 -5.34 17.34
C ARG A 41 0.67 -4.55 18.11
N GLU A 42 0.18 -3.46 17.52
CA GLU A 42 -0.83 -2.59 18.14
C GLU A 42 -2.26 -3.14 18.04
N ALA A 43 -2.43 -4.30 17.37
CA ALA A 43 -3.72 -4.94 17.12
C ALA A 43 -4.75 -3.94 16.57
N VAL A 44 -4.39 -3.30 15.45
CA VAL A 44 -5.31 -2.40 14.76
C VAL A 44 -6.39 -3.20 14.04
N ASP A 45 -7.56 -2.59 13.86
CA ASP A 45 -8.65 -3.18 13.09
C ASP A 45 -8.45 -2.89 11.59
N TRP A 46 -7.80 -1.75 11.28
CA TRP A 46 -7.62 -1.27 9.91
C TRP A 46 -6.22 -0.68 9.67
N LEU A 47 -5.66 -1.01 8.50
CA LEU A 47 -4.55 -0.29 7.88
C LEU A 47 -5.10 0.53 6.70
N LEU A 48 -4.95 1.84 6.75
CA LEU A 48 -5.37 2.75 5.68
C LEU A 48 -4.13 3.24 4.91
N LEU A 49 -4.11 3.03 3.60
CA LEU A 49 -3.04 3.48 2.70
C LEU A 49 -3.61 4.55 1.76
N ALA A 50 -3.27 5.81 2.06
CA ALA A 50 -4.01 6.99 1.63
C ALA A 50 -3.46 7.68 0.37
N GLY A 51 -2.82 6.92 -0.52
CA GLY A 51 -2.28 7.42 -1.80
C GLY A 51 -0.76 7.52 -1.83
N ASP A 52 -0.22 7.63 -3.05
CA ASP A 52 1.21 7.75 -3.35
C ASP A 52 2.06 6.68 -2.64
N ILE A 53 1.55 5.45 -2.64
CA ILE A 53 2.17 4.27 -2.06
C ILE A 53 3.28 3.75 -2.96
N CYS A 54 3.01 3.68 -4.27
CA CYS A 54 4.01 3.33 -5.28
C CYS A 54 4.39 4.56 -6.10
N ASP A 55 5.61 4.57 -6.65
CA ASP A 55 6.00 5.57 -7.65
C ASP A 55 6.10 4.92 -9.04
N LYS A 56 5.95 5.74 -10.08
CA LYS A 56 6.10 5.30 -11.48
C LYS A 56 7.58 5.17 -11.82
N GLY A 57 7.92 4.18 -12.64
CA GLY A 57 9.27 4.06 -13.21
C GLY A 57 9.86 2.65 -13.16
N GLU A 58 11.19 2.56 -13.23
CA GLU A 58 11.93 1.30 -13.44
C GLU A 58 11.67 0.24 -12.36
N ASN A 59 11.36 0.67 -11.12
CA ASN A 59 11.16 -0.22 -9.98
C ASN A 59 9.68 -0.41 -9.61
N GLU A 60 8.74 0.00 -10.45
CA GLU A 60 7.30 -0.09 -10.14
C GLU A 60 6.90 -1.52 -9.78
N TYR A 61 7.32 -2.52 -10.56
CA TYR A 61 6.97 -3.93 -10.29
C TYR A 61 7.52 -4.42 -8.95
N ALA A 62 8.74 -4.00 -8.58
CA ALA A 62 9.32 -4.32 -7.29
C ALA A 62 8.52 -3.65 -6.15
N ALA A 63 8.06 -2.41 -6.34
CA ALA A 63 7.17 -1.72 -5.41
C ALA A 63 5.86 -2.50 -5.19
N GLN A 64 5.23 -2.98 -6.27
CA GLN A 64 4.02 -3.80 -6.20
C GLN A 64 4.23 -5.10 -5.41
N ILE A 65 5.38 -5.77 -5.60
CA ILE A 65 5.74 -6.96 -4.83
C ILE A 65 5.90 -6.63 -3.35
N MET A 66 6.48 -5.48 -3.01
CA MET A 66 6.65 -5.07 -1.62
C MET A 66 5.31 -4.78 -0.93
N VAL A 67 4.35 -4.18 -1.63
CA VAL A 67 2.97 -4.03 -1.13
C VAL A 67 2.34 -5.38 -0.84
N GLN A 68 2.44 -6.32 -1.79
CA GLN A 68 1.94 -7.69 -1.59
C GLN A 68 2.54 -8.34 -0.35
N LYS A 69 3.86 -8.32 -0.21
CA LYS A 69 4.57 -8.91 0.93
C LYS A 69 4.17 -8.29 2.27
N ALA A 70 3.94 -6.98 2.31
CA ALA A 70 3.50 -6.31 3.52
C ALA A 70 2.09 -6.76 3.93
N ILE A 71 1.18 -6.94 2.96
CA ILE A 71 -0.17 -7.44 3.21
C ILE A 71 -0.18 -8.91 3.62
N ASP A 72 0.67 -9.74 3.01
CA ASP A 72 0.85 -11.15 3.39
C ASP A 72 1.33 -11.29 4.84
N ARG A 73 2.06 -10.29 5.34
CA ARG A 73 2.58 -10.22 6.71
C ARG A 73 1.53 -9.79 7.74
N LEU A 74 0.42 -9.16 7.33
CA LEU A 74 -0.65 -8.74 8.22
C LEU A 74 -1.49 -9.93 8.70
N LYS A 75 -1.82 -9.95 10.00
CA LYS A 75 -2.78 -10.90 10.57
C LYS A 75 -4.12 -10.84 9.82
N SER A 76 -4.79 -11.98 9.70
CA SER A 76 -6.03 -12.15 8.92
C SER A 76 -7.18 -11.23 9.34
N ASN A 77 -7.20 -10.79 10.59
CA ASN A 77 -8.24 -9.93 11.15
C ASN A 77 -8.04 -8.43 10.88
N ILE A 78 -6.94 -8.03 10.23
CA ILE A 78 -6.68 -6.63 9.89
C ILE A 78 -7.23 -6.36 8.48
N SER A 79 -8.18 -5.44 8.40
CA SER A 79 -8.70 -4.94 7.13
C SER A 79 -7.79 -3.85 6.55
N ILE A 80 -7.73 -3.77 5.23
CA ILE A 80 -6.87 -2.85 4.49
C ILE A 80 -7.75 -2.05 3.55
N ALA A 81 -7.68 -0.73 3.64
CA ALA A 81 -8.30 0.15 2.65
C ALA A 81 -7.23 0.97 1.95
N MET A 82 -7.34 1.09 0.62
CA MET A 82 -6.39 1.83 -0.20
C MET A 82 -7.14 2.83 -1.08
N ILE A 83 -6.59 4.02 -1.25
CA ILE A 83 -6.99 5.01 -2.27
C ILE A 83 -5.78 5.35 -3.12
N SER A 84 -6.01 5.67 -4.40
CA SER A 84 -4.96 6.12 -5.30
C SER A 84 -4.57 7.57 -5.01
N GLY A 85 -3.27 7.83 -5.10
CA GLY A 85 -2.73 9.16 -5.28
C GLY A 85 -2.44 9.44 -6.75
N ASN A 86 -1.87 10.61 -7.05
CA ASN A 86 -1.55 11.01 -8.43
C ASN A 86 -0.35 10.24 -9.01
N HIS A 87 0.51 9.69 -8.15
CA HIS A 87 1.64 8.88 -8.61
C HIS A 87 1.25 7.43 -8.92
N ASP A 88 0.19 6.88 -8.34
CA ASP A 88 -0.05 5.43 -8.39
C ASP A 88 -1.46 5.03 -8.85
N GLU A 89 -2.22 5.88 -9.54
CA GLU A 89 -3.56 5.53 -10.05
C GLU A 89 -3.60 4.15 -10.75
N ASP A 90 -2.81 3.96 -11.81
CA ASP A 90 -2.79 2.71 -12.58
C ASP A 90 -2.16 1.54 -11.82
N SER A 91 -1.06 1.80 -11.09
CA SER A 91 -0.29 0.75 -10.44
C SER A 91 -1.02 0.21 -9.21
N LEU A 92 -1.67 1.10 -8.43
CA LEU A 92 -2.48 0.76 -7.28
C LEU A 92 -3.76 0.02 -7.69
N GLU A 93 -4.44 0.44 -8.76
CA GLU A 93 -5.59 -0.30 -9.29
C GLU A 93 -5.23 -1.76 -9.63
N ARG A 94 -4.08 -1.97 -10.31
CA ARG A 94 -3.59 -3.31 -10.65
C ARG A 94 -3.24 -4.14 -9.41
N ILE A 95 -2.56 -3.54 -8.42
CA ILE A 95 -2.22 -4.20 -7.17
C ILE A 95 -3.49 -4.58 -6.40
N CYS A 96 -4.42 -3.64 -6.23
CA CYS A 96 -5.68 -3.85 -5.53
C CYS A 96 -6.54 -4.92 -6.22
N GLY A 97 -6.63 -4.91 -7.55
CA GLY A 97 -7.34 -5.95 -8.31
C GLY A 97 -6.76 -7.35 -8.11
N ARG A 98 -5.44 -7.48 -7.94
CA ARG A 98 -4.79 -8.75 -7.58
C ARG A 98 -5.04 -9.13 -6.12
N LEU A 99 -4.89 -8.17 -5.21
CA LEU A 99 -5.05 -8.40 -3.77
C LEU A 99 -6.48 -8.74 -3.39
N ALA A 100 -7.48 -8.06 -3.94
CA ALA A 100 -8.89 -8.32 -3.68
C ALA A 100 -9.31 -9.73 -4.13
N LYS A 101 -8.65 -10.31 -5.15
CA LYS A 101 -8.86 -11.73 -5.51
C LYS A 101 -8.32 -12.70 -4.46
N ASN A 102 -7.19 -12.36 -3.84
CA ASN A 102 -6.53 -13.22 -2.84
C ASN A 102 -7.08 -12.99 -1.42
N TYR A 103 -7.62 -11.81 -1.15
CA TYR A 103 -8.08 -11.36 0.17
C TYR A 103 -9.41 -10.59 0.07
N PRO A 104 -10.47 -11.19 -0.52
CA PRO A 104 -11.72 -10.49 -0.85
C PRO A 104 -12.43 -9.88 0.37
N ASP A 105 -12.27 -10.48 1.55
CA ASP A 105 -13.00 -10.06 2.76
C ASP A 105 -12.28 -8.97 3.56
N ARG A 106 -11.06 -8.60 3.17
CA ARG A 106 -10.23 -7.67 3.97
C ARG A 106 -9.42 -6.66 3.17
N VAL A 107 -9.48 -6.65 1.85
CA VAL A 107 -8.82 -5.63 1.01
C VAL A 107 -9.86 -4.85 0.24
N PHE A 108 -9.91 -3.54 0.49
CA PHE A 108 -10.86 -2.61 -0.09
C PHE A 108 -10.13 -1.53 -0.88
N PHE A 109 -10.47 -1.38 -2.15
CA PHE A 109 -10.00 -0.26 -2.97
C PHE A 109 -11.12 0.75 -3.10
N LEU A 110 -10.90 1.95 -2.56
CA LEU A 110 -11.90 3.01 -2.54
C LEU A 110 -11.59 3.99 -3.67
N ASN A 111 -11.82 3.57 -4.91
CA ASN A 111 -11.67 4.48 -6.05
C ASN A 111 -12.92 5.36 -6.14
N GLY A 112 -12.73 6.68 -6.26
CA GLY A 112 -13.80 7.67 -6.36
C GLY A 112 -14.62 7.59 -7.66
N LYS A 113 -14.27 6.69 -8.59
CA LYS A 113 -15.12 6.34 -9.72
C LYS A 113 -16.22 5.38 -9.28
N GLN A 114 -17.15 5.88 -8.48
CA GLN A 114 -18.52 5.38 -8.56
C GLN A 114 -19.06 5.89 -9.90
N ASP A 115 -19.44 4.97 -10.80
CA ASP A 115 -20.44 5.29 -11.81
C ASP A 115 -21.66 5.83 -11.04
N ILE A 116 -21.78 7.15 -10.99
CA ILE A 116 -23.08 7.78 -10.79
C ILE A 116 -23.79 7.44 -12.09
N GLY A 117 -24.47 6.29 -12.11
CA GLY A 117 -25.13 5.80 -13.30
C GLY A 117 -25.97 6.91 -13.93
N ASP A 118 -25.96 6.94 -15.27
CA ASP A 118 -26.84 7.77 -16.10
C ASP A 118 -28.30 7.57 -15.67
N GLY A 119 -28.73 8.38 -14.71
CA GLY A 119 -29.96 8.11 -13.97
C GLY A 119 -30.42 9.30 -13.16
N LEU A 120 -30.59 10.45 -13.83
CA LEU A 120 -31.70 11.39 -13.61
C LEU A 120 -32.07 12.04 -14.94
#